data_AF-A0A060C4C9-F1
#
_entry.id   AF-A0A060C4C9-F1
#
_cell.length_a   1.000
_cell.length_b   1.000
_cell.length_c   1.000
_cell.angle_alpha   90.00
_cell.angle_beta   90.00
_cell.angle_gamma   90.00
#
_symmetry.space_group_name_H-M   'P 1'
#
loop_
_entity.id
_entity.type
_entity.pdbx_description
1 polymer ?
#
loop_
_entity_poly.entity_id
_entity_poly.type
_entity_poly.pdbx_seq_one_letter_code
_entity_poly.pdbx_strand_id
1 'polypeptide(L)'
;MLDAGGSVNFYMAHGGTSFGVTAGANHHGRYTPTITSYDYDAPIDEAGRPTPKFWAYREAIARRRPVTIEVPAPFPVLASTSVELTEAAALSAAFETTPVPTLTTGHTPTFEELGIEHGVVRYRGRIPGRDSPIR
;
A
#
# COMPACT_ATOMS: atom_id res chain seq x y z
N MET A 1 -0.02 -32.71 -0.34
CA MET A 1 0.73 -32.26 0.85
C MET A 1 0.20 -32.90 2.13
N LEU A 2 -1.06 -32.67 2.48
CA LEU A 2 -1.65 -33.29 3.67
C LEU A 2 -1.66 -34.83 3.58
N ASP A 3 -1.93 -35.45 2.42
CA ASP A 3 -1.93 -36.94 2.28
C ASP A 3 -0.55 -37.56 2.53
N ALA A 4 0.50 -36.78 2.31
CA ALA A 4 1.87 -37.18 2.58
C ALA A 4 2.32 -36.89 4.03
N GLY A 5 1.39 -36.53 4.93
CA GLY A 5 1.71 -36.19 6.32
C GLY A 5 2.42 -34.85 6.52
N GLY A 6 2.49 -34.01 5.47
CA GLY A 6 3.17 -32.72 5.53
C GLY A 6 2.36 -31.64 6.26
N SER A 7 3.06 -30.78 6.99
CA SER A 7 2.53 -29.52 7.53
C SER A 7 2.45 -28.45 6.44
N VAL A 8 1.49 -27.55 6.53
CA VAL A 8 1.25 -26.49 5.54
C VAL A 8 1.05 -25.15 6.24
N ASN A 9 1.59 -24.09 5.66
CA ASN A 9 1.29 -22.71 5.99
C ASN A 9 0.73 -22.01 4.74
N PHE A 10 -0.41 -21.32 4.86
CA PHE A 10 -1.01 -20.60 3.74
C PHE A 10 -0.49 -19.15 3.72
N TYR A 11 0.26 -18.81 2.68
CA TYR A 11 0.72 -17.45 2.42
C TYR A 11 -0.01 -16.90 1.19
N MET A 12 -0.97 -15.98 1.30
CA MET A 12 -1.60 -15.47 2.53
C MET A 12 -2.90 -16.23 2.85
N ALA A 13 -3.17 -16.50 4.13
CA ALA A 13 -4.48 -16.97 4.59
C ALA A 13 -5.51 -15.82 4.61
N HIS A 14 -5.06 -14.65 5.03
CA HIS A 14 -5.71 -13.34 4.91
C HIS A 14 -4.59 -12.35 4.62
N GLY A 15 -4.69 -11.59 3.53
CA GLY A 15 -3.63 -10.65 3.15
C GLY A 15 -3.84 -9.25 3.73
N GLY A 16 -5.03 -8.67 3.57
CA GLY A 16 -5.39 -7.36 4.13
C GLY A 16 -4.99 -6.19 3.23
N THR A 17 -4.41 -5.14 3.82
CA THR A 17 -4.14 -3.86 3.14
C THR A 17 -2.78 -3.28 3.57
N SER A 18 -2.01 -2.77 2.62
CA SER A 18 -0.83 -1.94 2.88
C SER A 18 -1.22 -0.47 3.03
N PHE A 19 -1.66 -0.08 4.24
CA PHE A 19 -2.12 1.28 4.50
C PHE A 19 -1.02 2.35 4.38
N GLY A 20 -1.44 3.56 4.01
CA GLY A 20 -0.55 4.71 3.88
C GLY A 20 0.53 4.47 2.82
N VAL A 21 1.78 4.45 3.26
CA VAL A 21 2.99 4.38 2.43
C VAL A 21 3.79 3.11 2.67
N THR A 22 3.13 2.06 3.19
CA THR A 22 3.78 0.80 3.59
C THR A 22 3.88 -0.23 2.45
N ALA A 23 3.29 0.07 1.29
CA ALA A 23 3.34 -0.82 0.14
C ALA A 23 4.79 -0.95 -0.39
N GLY A 24 5.19 -2.19 -0.68
CA GLY A 24 6.51 -2.48 -1.24
C GLY A 24 6.62 -2.18 -2.73
N ALA A 25 7.72 -2.61 -3.33
CA ALA A 25 7.92 -2.59 -4.77
C ALA A 25 8.87 -3.71 -5.20
N ASN A 26 8.85 -4.03 -6.49
CA ASN A 26 9.77 -4.99 -7.10
C ASN A 26 10.59 -4.33 -8.22
N HIS A 27 11.70 -4.97 -8.60
CA HIS A 27 12.54 -4.54 -9.71
C HIS A 27 12.95 -5.74 -10.58
N HIS A 28 12.38 -5.81 -11.79
CA HIS A 28 12.72 -6.82 -12.80
C HIS A 28 13.04 -6.13 -14.14
N GLY A 29 14.07 -5.28 -14.13
CA GLY A 29 14.44 -4.41 -15.26
C GLY A 29 13.62 -3.11 -15.33
N ARG A 30 12.55 -3.01 -14.53
CA ARG A 30 11.78 -1.77 -14.28
C ARG A 30 11.26 -1.79 -12.85
N TYR A 31 11.17 -0.62 -12.24
CA TYR A 31 10.51 -0.43 -10.95
C TYR A 31 9.00 -0.63 -11.08
N THR A 32 8.43 -1.50 -10.23
CA THR A 32 7.00 -1.80 -10.19
C THR A 32 6.50 -1.67 -8.75
N PRO A 33 5.79 -0.60 -8.39
CA PRO A 33 5.22 -0.45 -7.05
C PRO A 33 4.07 -1.45 -6.85
N THR A 34 3.98 -2.00 -5.65
CA THR A 34 2.84 -2.83 -5.24
C THR A 34 1.65 -1.92 -4.94
N ILE A 35 0.44 -2.38 -5.24
CA ILE A 35 -0.81 -1.65 -4.96
C ILE A 35 -1.13 -1.67 -3.46
N THR A 36 -2.05 -0.79 -3.03
CA THR A 36 -2.51 -0.70 -1.64
C THR A 36 -3.23 -1.96 -1.16
N SER A 37 -4.09 -2.54 -2.00
CA SER A 37 -4.78 -3.79 -1.66
C SER A 37 -3.76 -4.92 -1.56
N TYR A 38 -3.79 -5.62 -0.43
CA TYR A 38 -3.02 -6.85 -0.24
C TYR A 38 -3.96 -8.05 -0.13
N ASP A 39 -5.12 -8.02 -0.80
CA ASP A 39 -6.12 -9.09 -0.84
C ASP A 39 -5.52 -10.46 -1.16
N TYR A 40 -4.56 -10.48 -2.09
CA TYR A 40 -3.76 -11.64 -2.47
C TYR A 40 -4.57 -12.79 -3.11
N ASP A 41 -5.84 -12.58 -3.45
CA ASP A 41 -6.79 -13.67 -3.75
C ASP A 41 -6.75 -14.72 -2.62
N ALA A 42 -6.61 -14.26 -1.37
CA ALA A 42 -6.49 -15.12 -0.22
C ALA A 42 -7.82 -15.85 0.09
N PRO A 43 -7.79 -16.95 0.87
CA PRO A 43 -9.00 -17.57 1.39
C PRO A 43 -9.91 -16.58 2.12
N ILE A 44 -9.33 -15.61 2.83
CA ILE A 44 -10.05 -14.51 3.47
C ILE A 44 -9.67 -13.23 2.73
N ASP A 45 -10.65 -12.57 2.13
CA ASP A 45 -10.43 -11.37 1.31
C ASP A 45 -9.92 -10.17 2.13
N GLU A 46 -9.55 -9.08 1.46
CA GLU A 46 -9.05 -7.85 2.09
C GLU A 46 -9.97 -7.32 3.21
N ALA A 47 -11.29 -7.46 3.05
CA ALA A 47 -12.28 -7.00 4.02
C ALA A 47 -12.56 -8.02 5.15
N GLY A 48 -11.83 -9.14 5.20
CA GLY A 48 -11.97 -10.17 6.22
C GLY A 48 -13.10 -11.18 5.94
N ARG A 49 -13.63 -11.23 4.72
CA ARG A 49 -14.77 -12.11 4.37
C ARG A 49 -14.28 -13.46 3.84
N PRO A 50 -14.92 -14.57 4.22
CA PRO A 50 -14.63 -15.88 3.64
C PRO A 50 -14.92 -15.93 2.14
N THR A 51 -13.94 -16.32 1.33
CA THR A 51 -14.11 -16.55 -0.11
C THR A 51 -14.50 -18.01 -0.40
N PRO A 52 -14.88 -18.36 -1.65
CA PRO A 52 -15.02 -19.77 -2.04
C PRO A 52 -13.79 -20.63 -1.70
N LYS A 53 -12.59 -20.04 -1.75
CA LYS A 53 -11.32 -20.72 -1.44
C LYS A 53 -11.22 -21.07 0.05
N PHE A 54 -11.71 -20.21 0.95
CA PHE A 54 -11.81 -20.55 2.37
C PHE A 54 -12.67 -21.78 2.62
N TRP A 55 -13.84 -21.86 2.00
CA TRP A 55 -14.75 -22.99 2.19
C TRP A 55 -14.13 -24.29 1.67
N ALA A 56 -13.48 -24.26 0.50
CA ALA A 56 -12.77 -25.41 -0.05
C ALA A 56 -11.61 -25.86 0.87
N TYR A 57 -10.84 -24.92 1.44
CA TYR A 57 -9.75 -25.26 2.35
C TYR A 57 -10.29 -25.86 3.65
N ARG A 58 -11.36 -25.30 4.19
CA ARG A 58 -12.03 -25.83 5.40
C ARG A 58 -12.51 -27.26 5.18
N GLU A 59 -13.11 -27.56 4.03
CA GLU A 59 -13.54 -28.92 3.68
C GLU A 59 -12.35 -29.88 3.61
N ALA A 60 -11.27 -29.50 2.91
CA ALA A 60 -10.08 -30.34 2.78
C ALA A 60 -9.43 -30.65 4.15
N ILE A 61 -9.40 -29.67 5.05
CA ILE A 61 -8.90 -29.85 6.42
C ILE A 61 -9.85 -30.72 7.25
N ALA A 62 -11.16 -30.52 7.12
CA ALA A 62 -12.18 -31.27 7.85
C ALA A 62 -12.13 -32.78 7.60
N ARG A 63 -11.68 -33.20 6.40
CA ARG A 63 -11.45 -34.62 6.07
C ARG A 63 -10.34 -35.28 6.91
N ARG A 64 -9.49 -34.50 7.58
CA ARG A 64 -8.36 -35.00 8.39
C ARG A 64 -8.52 -34.77 9.88
N ARG A 65 -9.22 -33.72 10.26
CA ARG A 65 -9.45 -33.34 11.66
C ARG A 65 -10.78 -32.59 11.76
N PRO A 66 -11.57 -32.82 12.82
CA PRO A 66 -12.77 -32.03 13.06
C PRO A 66 -12.45 -30.54 13.10
N VAL A 67 -13.27 -29.73 12.41
CA VAL A 67 -13.22 -28.27 12.45
C VAL A 67 -14.50 -27.78 13.12
N THR A 68 -14.41 -27.52 14.43
CA THR A 68 -15.55 -27.11 15.27
C THR A 68 -15.72 -25.60 15.40
N ILE A 69 -14.81 -24.81 14.82
CA ILE A 69 -14.82 -23.35 14.91
C ILE A 69 -15.93 -22.81 14.01
N GLU A 70 -16.83 -22.01 14.58
CA GLU A 70 -17.85 -21.29 13.84
C GLU A 70 -17.25 -20.08 13.12
N VAL A 71 -17.81 -19.76 11.95
CA VAL A 71 -17.41 -18.57 11.18
C VAL A 71 -18.25 -17.40 11.69
N PRO A 72 -17.63 -16.28 12.11
CA PRO A 72 -18.36 -15.10 12.55
C PRO A 72 -19.33 -14.60 11.48
N ALA A 73 -20.41 -13.95 11.91
CA ALA A 73 -21.30 -13.24 10.99
C ALA A 73 -20.53 -12.13 10.25
N PRO A 74 -20.85 -11.87 8.97
CA PRO A 74 -20.21 -10.79 8.21
C PRO A 74 -20.37 -9.43 8.89
N PHE A 75 -19.35 -8.57 8.76
CA PHE A 75 -19.44 -7.19 9.21
C PHE A 75 -20.45 -6.41 8.35
N PRO A 76 -21.20 -5.46 8.95
CA PRO A 76 -22.08 -4.58 8.18
C PRO A 76 -21.26 -3.71 7.22
N VAL A 77 -21.67 -3.63 5.97
CA VAL A 77 -21.05 -2.79 4.94
C VAL A 77 -21.99 -1.63 4.64
N LEU A 78 -21.46 -0.41 4.70
CA LEU A 78 -22.20 0.78 4.30
C LEU A 78 -22.42 0.77 2.78
N ALA A 79 -23.58 1.25 2.34
CA ALA A 79 -23.83 1.45 0.92
C ALA A 79 -22.86 2.48 0.36
N SER A 80 -22.48 2.30 -0.91
CA SER A 80 -21.70 3.29 -1.64
C SER A 80 -22.41 4.64 -1.61
N THR A 81 -21.68 5.68 -1.24
CA THR A 81 -22.20 7.05 -1.19
C THR A 81 -21.31 7.97 -2.00
N SER A 82 -21.91 9.04 -2.54
CA SER A 82 -21.16 10.10 -3.21
C SER A 82 -21.00 11.26 -2.24
N VAL A 83 -19.78 11.80 -2.16
CA VAL A 83 -19.47 13.00 -1.37
C VAL A 83 -18.90 14.03 -2.33
N GLU A 84 -19.54 15.19 -2.41
CA GLU A 84 -18.98 16.31 -3.16
C GLU A 84 -17.88 16.99 -2.35
N LEU A 85 -16.70 17.13 -2.97
CA LEU A 85 -15.60 17.89 -2.39
C LEU A 85 -15.73 19.34 -2.85
N THR A 86 -16.15 20.22 -1.95
CA THR A 86 -16.42 21.64 -2.25
C THR A 86 -15.21 22.55 -2.04
N GLU A 87 -14.16 22.04 -1.39
CA GLU A 87 -12.94 22.78 -1.06
C GLU A 87 -11.71 22.07 -1.64
N ALA A 88 -10.77 22.85 -2.13
CA ALA A 88 -9.49 22.35 -2.62
C ALA A 88 -8.39 23.39 -2.38
N ALA A 89 -7.16 22.91 -2.16
CA ALA A 89 -5.98 23.74 -2.05
C ALA A 89 -4.87 23.21 -2.96
N ALA A 90 -4.06 24.11 -3.51
CA ALA A 90 -2.89 23.72 -4.27
C ALA A 90 -1.82 23.14 -3.33
N LEU A 91 -1.19 22.04 -3.74
CA LEU A 91 -0.08 21.45 -2.98
C LEU A 91 1.07 22.46 -2.75
N SER A 92 1.29 23.38 -3.68
CA SER A 92 2.28 24.46 -3.53
C SER A 92 1.97 25.38 -2.34
N ALA A 93 0.69 25.72 -2.15
CA ALA A 93 0.23 26.54 -1.04
C ALA A 93 0.44 25.81 0.29
N ALA A 94 0.20 24.50 0.34
CA ALA A 94 0.46 23.69 1.54
C ALA A 94 1.93 23.79 1.98
N PHE A 95 2.88 23.75 1.06
CA PHE A 95 4.31 23.92 1.38
C PHE A 95 4.72 25.37 1.75
N GLU A 96 3.84 26.36 1.56
CA GLU A 96 4.07 27.75 1.98
C GLU A 96 3.44 28.05 3.34
N THR A 97 2.28 27.43 3.61
CA THR A 97 1.52 27.65 4.85
C THR A 97 1.90 26.69 5.97
N THR A 98 2.45 25.52 5.64
CA THR A 98 2.88 24.53 6.63
C THR A 98 4.38 24.67 6.90
N PRO A 99 4.80 24.92 8.17
CA PRO A 99 6.21 24.92 8.52
C PRO A 99 6.81 23.53 8.24
N VAL A 100 7.67 23.45 7.23
CA VAL A 100 8.42 22.24 6.88
C VAL A 100 9.92 22.53 6.92
N PRO A 101 10.76 21.58 7.41
CA PRO A 101 12.21 21.74 7.34
C PRO A 101 12.65 22.01 5.91
N THR A 102 13.44 23.08 5.72
CA THR A 102 13.99 23.46 4.42
C THR A 102 15.50 23.40 4.50
N LEU A 103 16.11 22.70 3.55
CA LEU A 103 17.57 22.58 3.43
C LEU A 103 18.01 23.13 2.06
N THR A 104 19.14 23.84 2.04
CA THR A 104 19.81 24.26 0.80
C THR A 104 21.11 23.49 0.66
N THR A 105 21.26 22.76 -0.44
CA THR A 105 22.46 21.94 -0.73
C THR A 105 22.96 22.21 -2.16
N GLY A 106 24.19 21.80 -2.45
CA GLY A 106 24.81 21.93 -3.78
C GLY A 106 24.44 20.83 -4.78
N HIS A 107 23.57 19.88 -4.40
CA HIS A 107 23.11 18.75 -5.21
C HIS A 107 21.65 18.45 -4.85
N THR A 108 20.98 17.51 -5.51
CA THR A 108 19.62 17.09 -5.13
C THR A 108 19.71 16.00 -4.05
N PRO A 109 19.39 16.28 -2.78
CA PRO A 109 19.50 15.27 -1.73
C PRO A 109 18.45 14.17 -1.92
N THR A 110 18.74 12.99 -1.38
CA THR A 110 17.84 11.83 -1.30
C THR A 110 16.88 11.95 -0.11
N PHE A 111 15.89 11.06 -0.01
CA PHE A 111 14.96 11.01 1.12
C PHE A 111 15.71 10.69 2.44
N GLU A 112 16.67 9.76 2.36
CA GLU A 112 17.48 9.31 3.49
C GLU A 112 18.40 10.43 4.01
N GLU A 113 19.02 11.20 3.12
CA GLU A 113 19.83 12.37 3.50
C GLU A 113 19.01 13.48 4.17
N LEU A 114 17.71 13.56 3.85
CA LEU A 114 16.78 14.49 4.48
C LEU A 114 16.19 13.93 5.79
N GLY A 115 16.45 12.66 6.13
CA GLY A 115 15.83 11.98 7.26
C GLY A 115 14.32 11.77 7.10
N ILE A 116 13.84 11.69 5.86
CA ILE A 116 12.43 11.48 5.52
C ILE A 116 12.26 10.04 5.05
N GLU A 117 11.44 9.27 5.74
CA GLU A 117 11.25 7.86 5.38
C GLU A 117 10.26 7.68 4.22
N HIS A 118 9.19 8.47 4.19
CA HIS A 118 8.10 8.34 3.22
C HIS A 118 7.42 9.69 2.95
N GLY A 119 6.69 9.77 1.83
CA GLY A 119 5.85 10.91 1.49
C GLY A 119 6.36 11.68 0.26
N VAL A 120 6.34 13.02 0.35
CA VAL A 120 6.65 13.91 -0.76
C VAL A 120 7.68 14.96 -0.35
N VAL A 121 8.63 15.24 -1.24
CA VAL A 121 9.67 16.28 -1.06
C VAL A 121 9.61 17.27 -2.22
N ARG A 122 9.68 18.57 -1.91
CA ARG A 122 9.74 19.64 -2.92
C ARG A 122 11.17 20.14 -3.09
N TYR A 123 11.79 19.84 -4.23
CA TYR A 123 13.06 20.43 -4.64
C TYR A 123 12.83 21.73 -5.42
N ARG A 124 13.60 22.78 -5.12
CA ARG A 124 13.56 24.08 -5.82
C ARG A 124 14.97 24.59 -6.10
N GLY A 125 15.24 24.93 -7.35
CA GLY A 125 16.50 25.54 -7.78
C GLY A 125 16.25 26.82 -8.58
N ARG A 126 17.29 27.63 -8.75
CA ARG A 126 17.29 28.75 -9.72
C ARG A 126 18.12 28.33 -10.92
N ILE A 127 17.56 28.48 -12.12
CA ILE A 127 18.31 28.30 -13.36
C ILE A 127 19.01 29.65 -13.65
N PRO A 128 20.35 29.69 -13.80
CA PRO A 128 21.05 30.91 -14.17
C PRO A 128 20.50 31.44 -15.50
N GLY A 129 20.18 32.74 -15.54
CA GLY A 129 19.78 33.42 -16.78
C GLY A 129 20.92 33.36 -17.81
N ARG A 130 20.56 33.27 -19.08
CA ARG A 130 21.52 33.31 -20.19
C ARG A 130 21.99 34.75 -20.40
N ASP A 131 22.83 35.26 -19.51
CA ASP A 131 23.49 36.56 -19.69
C ASP A 131 24.69 36.41 -20.65
N SER A 132 24.42 36.07 -21.91
CA SER A 132 25.31 36.34 -23.04
C SER A 132 24.58 36.06 -24.37
N PRO A 133 24.55 37.02 -25.32
CA PRO A 133 24.13 36.73 -26.68
C PRO A 133 25.12 35.74 -27.31
N ILE A 134 24.59 34.78 -28.08
CA ILE A 134 25.40 33.92 -28.94
C ILE A 134 26.06 34.85 -29.96
N ARG A 135 27.39 34.94 -29.94
CA ARG A 135 28.17 35.42 -31.08
C ARG A 135 28.51 34.23 -31.98
#